data_AF-A0AA39M763-F1
#
_entry.id   AF-A0AA39M763-F1
#
_cell.length_a   1.000
_cell.length_b   1.000
_cell.length_c   1.000
_cell.angle_alpha   90.00
_cell.angle_beta   90.00
_cell.angle_gamma   90.00
#
_symmetry.space_group_name_H-M   'P 1'
#
loop_
_entity.id
_entity.type
_entity.pdbx_description
1 polymer ?
#
loop_
_entity_poly.entity_id
_entity_poly.type
_entity_poly.pdbx_seq_one_letter_code
_entity_poly.pdbx_strand_id
1 'polypeptide(L)'
;MSLFSLVRFTLCAVLIVRGVSQFLNDDFWWIDAPIYVSAAVLNLYPATCCKTWRTFSALVILLGALHMGFFSWSVAHVQKAAVIADDEFSLVEGKRILLTAAATALTVSTRLSKDSYNSVLAIPRTILMVAIGAACIPAIAYSSCFYRNDLPYCALI
;
A
#
# COMPACT_ATOMS: atom_id res chain seq x y z
N MET A 1 4.36 19.84 16.85
CA MET A 1 4.37 18.62 15.99
C MET A 1 4.25 19.10 14.55
N SER A 2 5.13 18.69 13.63
CA SER A 2 5.02 19.14 12.22
C SER A 2 3.78 18.52 11.56
N LEU A 3 3.16 19.24 10.61
CA LEU A 3 1.99 18.76 9.85
C LEU A 3 2.25 17.36 9.26
N PHE A 4 3.46 17.15 8.73
CA PHE A 4 3.90 15.88 8.17
C PHE A 4 3.93 14.74 9.20
N SER A 5 4.33 15.04 10.43
CA SER A 5 4.32 14.05 11.52
C SER A 5 2.89 13.69 11.90
N LEU A 6 2.00 14.68 11.96
CA LEU A 6 0.59 14.46 12.29
C LEU A 6 -0.09 13.58 11.25
N VAL A 7 0.10 13.86 9.95
CA VAL A 7 -0.42 13.02 8.85
C VAL A 7 0.13 11.60 8.91
N ARG A 8 1.43 11.43 9.20
CA ARG A 8 2.02 10.09 9.36
C ARG A 8 1.38 9.33 10.53
N PHE A 9 1.24 9.97 11.69
CA PHE A 9 0.64 9.34 12.87
C PHE A 9 -0.82 8.95 12.63
N THR A 10 -1.61 9.82 11.99
CA THR A 10 -3.01 9.51 11.67
C THR A 10 -3.11 8.35 10.68
N LEU A 11 -2.29 8.33 9.63
CA LEU A 11 -2.24 7.20 8.69
C LEU A 11 -1.83 5.90 9.38
N CYS A 12 -0.77 5.90 10.20
CA CYS A 12 -0.37 4.72 10.97
C CYS A 12 -1.50 4.22 11.88
N ALA A 13 -2.20 5.11 12.57
CA ALA A 13 -3.33 4.74 13.43
C ALA A 13 -4.47 4.08 12.63
N VAL A 14 -4.83 4.66 11.48
CA VAL A 14 -5.86 4.10 10.58
C VAL A 14 -5.45 2.70 10.11
N LEU A 15 -4.20 2.52 9.66
CA LEU A 15 -3.71 1.22 9.19
C LEU A 15 -3.71 0.16 10.30
N ILE A 16 -3.32 0.52 11.53
CA ILE A 16 -3.36 -0.42 12.67
C ILE A 16 -4.80 -0.79 13.01
N VAL A 17 -5.69 0.18 13.13
CA VAL A 17 -7.11 -0.07 13.46
C VAL A 17 -7.77 -0.95 12.40
N ARG A 18 -7.53 -0.66 11.11
CA ARG A 18 -8.01 -1.52 10.01
C ARG A 18 -7.42 -2.93 10.08
N GLY A 19 -6.17 -3.06 10.51
CA GLY A 19 -5.47 -4.34 10.61
C GLY A 19 -5.99 -5.24 11.69
N VAL A 20 -6.18 -4.66 12.87
CA VAL A 20 -6.81 -5.35 13.98
C VAL A 20 -8.25 -5.69 13.62
N SER A 21 -8.98 -4.78 12.98
CA SER A 21 -10.35 -5.06 12.52
C SER A 21 -10.38 -6.21 11.51
N GLN A 22 -9.45 -6.28 10.56
CA GLN A 22 -9.42 -7.37 9.57
C GLN A 22 -9.01 -8.69 10.25
N PHE A 23 -8.01 -8.68 11.12
CA PHE A 23 -7.59 -9.84 11.90
C PHE A 23 -8.74 -10.46 12.71
N LEU A 24 -9.65 -9.64 13.23
CA LEU A 24 -10.78 -10.11 14.05
C LEU A 24 -12.00 -10.57 13.25
N ASN A 25 -12.17 -10.11 12.00
CA ASN A 25 -13.44 -10.25 11.28
C ASN A 25 -13.32 -10.91 9.90
N ASP A 26 -12.12 -11.29 9.46
CA ASP A 26 -11.88 -11.84 8.13
C ASP A 26 -10.90 -13.01 8.18
N ASP A 27 -11.27 -14.15 7.59
CA ASP A 27 -10.44 -15.36 7.54
C ASP A 27 -9.18 -15.17 6.66
N PHE A 28 -9.24 -14.25 5.70
CA PHE A 28 -8.14 -13.97 4.76
C PHE A 28 -7.24 -12.81 5.21
N TRP A 29 -7.31 -12.41 6.48
CA TRP A 29 -6.53 -11.30 7.04
C TRP A 29 -5.03 -11.41 6.80
N TRP A 30 -4.50 -12.63 6.71
CA TRP A 30 -3.07 -12.92 6.57
C TRP A 30 -2.48 -12.45 5.23
N ILE A 31 -3.32 -12.12 4.24
CA ILE A 31 -2.91 -11.63 2.92
C ILE A 31 -2.51 -10.14 3.00
N ASP A 32 -3.43 -9.28 3.44
CA ASP A 32 -3.23 -7.83 3.45
C ASP A 32 -2.71 -7.28 4.77
N ALA A 33 -3.28 -7.76 5.89
CA ALA A 33 -3.12 -7.11 7.19
C ALA A 33 -1.67 -7.05 7.67
N PRO A 34 -0.86 -8.11 7.49
CA PRO A 34 0.56 -8.04 7.81
C PRO A 34 1.29 -6.92 7.08
N ILE A 35 0.94 -6.61 5.82
CA ILE A 35 1.61 -5.58 5.01
C ILE A 35 1.38 -4.20 5.61
N TYR A 36 0.13 -3.82 5.82
CA TYR A 36 -0.16 -2.46 6.25
C TYR A 36 -0.01 -2.24 7.77
N VAL A 37 -0.15 -3.28 8.60
CA VAL A 37 0.20 -3.21 10.03
C VAL A 37 1.71 -3.07 10.21
N SER A 38 2.51 -3.88 9.51
CA SER A 38 3.98 -3.75 9.59
C SER A 38 4.46 -2.41 9.05
N ALA A 39 3.86 -1.89 7.97
CA ALA A 39 4.10 -0.54 7.50
C ALA A 39 3.82 0.50 8.60
N ALA A 40 2.68 0.41 9.28
CA ALA A 40 2.33 1.36 10.33
C ALA A 40 3.33 1.33 11.49
N VAL A 41 3.72 0.13 11.95
CA VAL A 41 4.71 -0.06 13.03
C VAL A 41 6.07 0.52 12.63
N LEU A 42 6.53 0.25 11.42
CA LEU A 42 7.82 0.75 10.93
C LEU A 42 7.82 2.28 10.76
N ASN A 43 6.68 2.88 10.42
CA ASN A 43 6.58 4.32 10.15
C ASN A 43 6.17 5.16 11.38
N LEU A 44 5.74 4.55 12.49
CA LEU A 44 5.50 5.27 13.76
C LEU A 44 6.80 5.93 14.27
N TYR A 45 7.86 5.12 14.39
CA TYR A 45 9.19 5.54 14.82
C TYR A 45 10.27 5.05 13.84
N PRO A 46 10.46 5.76 12.71
CA PRO A 46 11.35 5.30 11.65
C PRO A 46 12.83 5.35 12.08
N ALA A 47 13.40 4.18 12.35
CA ALA A 47 14.76 3.97 12.78
C ALA A 47 15.69 3.65 11.59
N THR A 48 15.97 4.66 10.76
CA THR A 48 16.66 4.49 9.47
C THR A 48 18.12 4.04 9.57
N CYS A 49 18.75 4.23 10.72
CA CYS A 49 20.10 3.73 10.99
C CYS A 49 20.14 2.21 11.25
N CYS A 50 19.01 1.60 11.61
CA CYS A 50 18.94 0.19 11.96
C CYS A 50 18.81 -0.67 10.70
N LYS A 51 19.74 -1.62 10.50
CA LYS A 51 19.69 -2.59 9.37
C LYS A 51 18.35 -3.33 9.32
N THR A 52 17.85 -3.76 10.49
CA THR A 52 16.57 -4.45 10.64
C THR A 52 15.40 -3.64 10.08
N TRP A 53 15.30 -2.36 10.44
CA TRP A 53 14.26 -1.46 9.91
C TRP A 53 14.37 -1.29 8.39
N ARG A 54 15.60 -1.18 7.86
CA ARG A 54 15.85 -1.06 6.41
C ARG A 54 15.41 -2.32 5.64
N THR A 55 15.63 -3.50 6.21
CA THR A 55 15.22 -4.78 5.61
C THR A 55 13.70 -4.92 5.65
N PHE A 56 13.07 -4.73 6.81
CA PHE A 56 11.62 -4.86 6.93
C PHE A 56 10.87 -3.81 6.12
N SER A 57 11.34 -2.56 6.07
CA SER A 57 10.73 -1.54 5.20
C SER A 57 10.88 -1.89 3.71
N ALA A 58 11.99 -2.51 3.29
CA ALA A 58 12.14 -3.00 1.93
C ALA A 58 11.16 -4.13 1.61
N LEU A 59 10.98 -5.08 2.54
CA LEU A 59 10.03 -6.17 2.40
C LEU A 59 8.60 -5.66 2.29
N VAL A 60 8.20 -4.71 3.14
CA VAL A 60 6.87 -4.09 3.08
C VAL A 60 6.63 -3.40 1.75
N ILE A 61 7.62 -2.65 1.23
CA ILE A 61 7.50 -1.99 -0.07
C ILE A 61 7.34 -3.02 -1.19
N LEU A 62 8.15 -4.09 -1.18
CA LEU A 62 8.13 -5.11 -2.22
C LEU A 62 6.83 -5.94 -2.19
N LEU A 63 6.42 -6.41 -1.00
CA LEU A 63 5.18 -7.16 -0.82
C LEU A 63 3.97 -6.29 -1.15
N GLY A 64 3.95 -5.03 -0.72
CA GLY A 64 2.89 -4.10 -1.07
C GLY A 64 2.81 -3.84 -2.58
N ALA A 65 3.95 -3.66 -3.25
CA ALA A 65 3.99 -3.49 -4.71
C ALA A 65 3.51 -4.74 -5.47
N LEU A 66 3.96 -5.93 -5.05
CA LEU A 66 3.50 -7.20 -5.62
C LEU A 66 2.00 -7.39 -5.40
N HIS A 67 1.51 -7.11 -4.19
CA HIS A 67 0.11 -7.20 -3.84
C HIS A 67 -0.75 -6.29 -4.72
N MET A 68 -0.43 -4.99 -4.75
CA MET A 68 -1.14 -4.03 -5.60
C MET A 68 -1.10 -4.45 -7.09
N GLY A 69 0.07 -4.81 -7.61
CA GLY A 69 0.21 -5.18 -9.01
C GLY A 69 -0.59 -6.44 -9.36
N PHE A 70 -0.47 -7.48 -8.55
CA PHE A 70 -1.17 -8.74 -8.76
C PHE A 70 -2.69 -8.57 -8.65
N PHE A 71 -3.18 -7.93 -7.59
CA PHE A 71 -4.62 -7.76 -7.41
C PHE A 71 -5.22 -6.78 -8.40
N SER A 72 -4.60 -5.63 -8.68
CA SER A 72 -5.09 -4.73 -9.73
C SER A 72 -5.12 -5.41 -11.10
N TRP A 73 -4.11 -6.22 -11.43
CA TRP A 73 -4.09 -6.97 -12.69
C TRP A 73 -5.17 -8.05 -12.74
N SER A 74 -5.31 -8.85 -11.67
CA SER A 74 -6.30 -9.91 -11.56
C SER A 74 -7.71 -9.36 -11.62
N VAL A 75 -7.99 -8.29 -10.88
CA VAL A 75 -9.30 -7.61 -10.89
C VAL A 75 -9.57 -7.05 -12.30
N ALA A 76 -8.61 -6.40 -12.95
CA ALA A 76 -8.81 -5.86 -14.31
C ALA A 76 -9.01 -6.92 -15.41
N HIS A 77 -8.36 -8.09 -15.35
CA HIS A 77 -8.36 -9.08 -16.43
C HIS A 77 -9.26 -10.28 -16.16
N VAL A 78 -9.33 -10.74 -14.91
CA VAL A 78 -10.15 -11.90 -14.52
C VAL A 78 -11.60 -11.48 -14.30
N GLN A 79 -11.87 -10.28 -13.77
CA GLN A 79 -13.27 -9.83 -13.63
C GLN A 79 -13.91 -9.38 -14.93
N LYS A 80 -13.15 -8.94 -15.96
CA LYS A 80 -13.74 -8.75 -17.30
C LYS A 80 -14.34 -10.06 -17.86
N ALA A 81 -13.92 -11.22 -17.34
CA ALA A 81 -14.55 -12.52 -17.61
C ALA A 81 -15.63 -12.93 -16.57
N ALA A 82 -15.63 -12.34 -15.37
CA ALA A 82 -16.52 -12.69 -14.25
C ALA A 82 -17.60 -11.64 -13.93
N VAL A 83 -17.91 -10.71 -14.85
CA VAL A 83 -19.02 -9.72 -14.77
C VAL A 83 -20.40 -10.35 -14.50
N ILE A 84 -20.52 -11.68 -14.49
CA ILE A 84 -21.78 -12.43 -14.37
C ILE A 84 -22.01 -13.00 -12.96
N ALA A 85 -21.02 -13.02 -12.07
CA ALA A 85 -21.19 -13.55 -10.72
C ALA A 85 -21.03 -12.44 -9.67
N ASP A 86 -22.04 -12.33 -8.81
CA ASP A 86 -22.24 -11.39 -7.71
C ASP A 86 -21.18 -11.56 -6.59
N ASP A 87 -19.89 -11.44 -6.94
CA ASP A 87 -18.79 -11.90 -6.10
C ASP A 87 -18.32 -10.80 -5.15
N GLU A 88 -19.02 -10.68 -4.02
CA GLU A 88 -18.75 -9.78 -2.89
C GLU A 88 -17.27 -9.78 -2.48
N PHE A 89 -16.61 -10.93 -2.62
CA PHE A 89 -15.18 -11.11 -2.39
C PHE A 89 -14.31 -10.13 -3.18
N SER A 90 -14.63 -9.94 -4.45
CA SER A 90 -13.83 -9.13 -5.37
C SER A 90 -13.97 -7.62 -5.13
N LEU A 91 -15.14 -7.21 -4.63
CA LEU A 91 -15.46 -5.84 -4.21
C LEU A 91 -14.76 -5.48 -2.90
N VAL A 92 -14.67 -6.44 -1.98
CA VAL A 92 -13.97 -6.29 -0.71
C VAL A 92 -12.45 -6.21 -0.94
N GLU A 93 -11.91 -7.03 -1.82
CA GLU A 93 -10.49 -7.05 -2.13
C GLU A 93 -10.02 -5.81 -2.89
N GLY A 94 -10.82 -5.35 -3.88
CA GLY A 94 -10.57 -4.10 -4.60
C GLY A 94 -10.47 -2.89 -3.67
N LYS A 95 -11.24 -2.88 -2.56
CA LYS A 95 -11.20 -1.84 -1.52
C LYS A 95 -9.95 -1.90 -0.63
N ARG A 96 -9.34 -3.07 -0.46
CA ARG A 96 -8.13 -3.28 0.37
C ARG A 96 -6.86 -2.84 -0.33
N ILE A 97 -6.85 -2.81 -1.66
CA ILE A 97 -5.77 -2.20 -2.47
C ILE A 97 -5.46 -0.77 -2.01
N LEU A 98 -6.47 0.01 -1.60
CA LEU A 98 -6.27 1.35 -1.05
C LEU A 98 -5.36 1.37 0.19
N LEU A 99 -5.59 0.44 1.12
CA LEU A 99 -4.85 0.37 2.38
C LEU A 99 -3.41 -0.10 2.15
N THR A 100 -3.23 -1.11 1.30
CA THR A 100 -1.89 -1.60 0.93
C THR A 100 -1.11 -0.56 0.12
N ALA A 101 -1.77 0.20 -0.75
CA ALA A 101 -1.17 1.31 -1.48
C ALA A 101 -0.78 2.47 -0.57
N ALA A 102 -1.65 2.87 0.36
CA ALA A 102 -1.35 3.90 1.35
C ALA A 102 -0.17 3.50 2.25
N ALA A 103 -0.14 2.24 2.72
CA ALA A 103 0.95 1.68 3.51
C ALA A 103 2.28 1.68 2.75
N THR A 104 2.24 1.28 1.47
CA THR A 104 3.43 1.26 0.59
C THR A 104 3.93 2.68 0.35
N ALA A 105 3.05 3.61 -0.02
CA ALA A 105 3.40 5.02 -0.23
C ALA A 105 3.96 5.70 1.03
N LEU A 106 3.42 5.38 2.21
CA LEU A 106 3.92 5.87 3.50
C LEU A 106 5.33 5.37 3.79
N THR A 107 5.59 4.09 3.50
CA THR A 107 6.90 3.47 3.73
C THR A 107 7.94 3.99 2.73
N VAL A 108 7.55 4.13 1.46
CA VAL A 108 8.38 4.74 0.41
C VAL A 108 8.73 6.18 0.76
N SER A 109 7.74 7.02 1.11
CA SER A 109 7.98 8.43 1.43
C SER A 109 8.90 8.56 2.65
N THR A 110 8.65 7.81 3.72
CA THR A 110 9.49 7.84 4.93
C THR A 110 10.92 7.41 4.66
N ARG A 111 11.13 6.44 3.77
CA ARG A 111 12.47 5.96 3.38
C ARG A 111 13.20 6.97 2.49
N LEU A 112 12.51 7.57 1.50
CA LEU A 112 13.08 8.59 0.62
C LEU A 112 13.45 9.87 1.38
N SER A 113 12.65 10.31 2.35
CA SER A 113 12.92 11.53 3.14
C SER A 113 14.15 11.41 4.04
N LYS A 114 14.66 10.20 4.28
CA LYS A 114 15.75 9.93 5.24
C LYS A 114 16.93 9.20 4.60
N ASP A 115 16.93 9.05 3.28
CA ASP A 115 17.98 8.31 2.58
C ASP A 115 19.22 9.19 2.37
N SER A 116 20.41 8.61 2.60
CA SER A 116 21.70 9.26 2.36
C SER A 116 22.35 8.68 1.10
N TYR A 117 22.70 9.53 0.14
CA TYR A 117 23.30 9.13 -1.14
C TYR A 117 24.82 8.95 -1.03
N ASN A 118 25.26 7.89 -0.37
CA ASN A 118 26.69 7.62 -0.14
C ASN A 118 27.28 6.57 -1.10
N SER A 119 26.50 6.03 -2.04
CA SER A 119 26.94 4.97 -2.96
C SER A 119 26.25 5.07 -4.31
N VAL A 120 26.92 4.64 -5.38
CA VAL A 120 26.35 4.58 -6.75
C VAL A 120 25.09 3.69 -6.81
N LEU A 121 25.05 2.62 -6.01
CA LEU A 121 23.87 1.74 -5.87
C LEU A 121 22.65 2.43 -5.21
N ALA A 122 22.82 3.61 -4.62
CA ALA A 122 21.69 4.38 -4.10
C ALA A 122 20.79 4.89 -5.22
N ILE A 123 21.34 5.20 -6.40
CA ILE A 123 20.59 5.74 -7.54
C ILE A 123 19.54 4.76 -8.06
N PRO A 124 19.89 3.53 -8.51
CA PRO A 124 18.90 2.59 -9.02
C PRO A 124 17.86 2.21 -7.95
N ARG A 125 18.27 2.14 -6.68
CA ARG A 125 17.36 1.89 -5.56
C ARG A 125 16.33 3.01 -5.40
N THR A 126 16.77 4.27 -5.45
CA THR A 126 15.87 5.43 -5.36
C THR A 126 14.93 5.49 -6.55
N ILE A 127 15.41 5.24 -7.77
CA ILE A 127 14.57 5.19 -8.97
C ILE A 127 13.47 4.14 -8.81
N LEU A 128 13.82 2.93 -8.35
CA LEU A 128 12.86 1.87 -8.09
C LEU A 128 11.82 2.29 -7.05
N MET A 129 12.23 2.93 -5.95
CA MET A 129 11.29 3.43 -4.93
C MET A 129 10.36 4.50 -5.47
N VAL A 130 10.88 5.43 -6.27
CA VAL A 130 10.07 6.48 -6.90
C VAL A 130 9.06 5.86 -7.86
N ALA A 131 9.47 4.87 -8.67
CA ALA A 131 8.58 4.15 -9.56
C ALA A 131 7.45 3.43 -8.80
N ILE A 132 7.78 2.72 -7.70
CA ILE A 132 6.78 2.07 -6.85
C ILE A 132 5.85 3.10 -6.18
N GLY A 133 6.40 4.20 -5.68
CA GLY A 133 5.63 5.29 -5.08
C GLY A 133 4.67 5.94 -6.10
N ALA A 134 5.13 6.14 -7.34
CA ALA A 134 4.29 6.64 -8.43
C ALA A 134 3.19 5.63 -8.81
N ALA A 135 3.50 4.33 -8.82
CA ALA A 135 2.53 3.26 -9.09
C ALA A 135 1.42 3.14 -8.02
N CYS A 136 1.66 3.65 -6.79
CA CYS A 136 0.61 3.72 -5.78
C CYS A 136 -0.53 4.66 -6.19
N ILE A 137 -0.27 5.71 -6.98
CA ILE A 137 -1.28 6.69 -7.41
C ILE A 137 -2.38 6.04 -8.27
N PRO A 138 -2.07 5.36 -9.40
CA PRO A 138 -3.10 4.68 -10.18
C PRO A 138 -3.74 3.53 -9.39
N ALA A 139 -3.02 2.84 -8.50
CA ALA A 139 -3.62 1.80 -7.65
C ALA A 139 -4.67 2.37 -6.67
N ILE A 140 -4.40 3.53 -6.08
CA ILE A 140 -5.36 4.26 -5.23
C ILE A 140 -6.57 4.72 -6.05
N ALA A 141 -6.34 5.29 -7.24
CA ALA A 141 -7.42 5.71 -8.13
C ALA A 141 -8.30 4.52 -8.54
N TYR A 142 -7.69 3.41 -8.93
CA TYR A 142 -8.37 2.16 -9.24
C TYR A 142 -9.22 1.65 -8.07
N SER A 143 -8.62 1.57 -6.88
CA SER A 143 -9.32 1.12 -5.67
C SER A 143 -10.48 2.04 -5.30
N SER A 144 -10.36 3.35 -5.54
CA SER A 144 -11.39 4.35 -5.23
C SER A 144 -12.68 4.12 -6.03
N CYS A 145 -12.59 3.54 -7.23
CA CYS A 145 -13.76 3.17 -8.03
C CYS A 145 -14.67 2.18 -7.31
N PHE A 146 -14.12 1.24 -6.54
CA PHE A 146 -14.92 0.28 -5.76
C PHE A 146 -15.67 0.91 -4.57
N TYR A 147 -15.28 2.11 -4.16
CA TYR A 147 -16.01 2.89 -3.14
C TYR A 147 -17.05 3.82 -3.77
N ARG A 148 -16.77 4.34 -4.96
CA ARG A 148 -17.65 5.28 -5.65
C ARG A 148 -17.54 5.10 -7.16
N ASN A 149 -18.58 4.52 -7.76
CA ASN A 149 -18.62 4.26 -9.20
C ASN A 149 -18.80 5.54 -10.05
N ASP A 150 -19.22 6.66 -9.43
CA ASP A 150 -19.52 7.92 -10.14
C ASP A 150 -18.28 8.78 -10.46
N LEU A 151 -17.07 8.28 -10.18
CA LEU A 151 -15.84 9.03 -10.42
C LEU A 151 -15.49 9.04 -11.93
N PRO A 152 -15.09 10.19 -12.51
CA PRO A 152 -14.96 10.36 -13.96
C PRO A 152 -13.89 9.47 -14.59
N TYR A 153 -12.90 9.05 -13.81
CA TYR A 153 -11.82 8.17 -14.26
C TYR A 153 -12.16 6.67 -14.18
N CYS A 154 -13.26 6.29 -13.54
CA CYS A 154 -13.65 4.88 -13.44
C CYS A 154 -14.13 4.29 -14.76
N ALA A 155 -14.59 5.13 -15.69
CA ALA A 155 -14.95 4.69 -17.04
C ALA A 155 -13.74 4.44 -17.96
N LEU A 156 -12.55 4.93 -17.57
CA LEU A 156 -11.30 4.79 -18.34
C LEU A 156 -10.48 3.56 -17.94
N ILE A 157 -10.93 2.84 -16.92
CA ILE A 157 -10.28 1.69 -16.29
C ILE A 157 -10.96 0.40 -16.78
#